data_AF-A0A258B9X6-F1
#
_entry.id   AF-A0A258B9X6-F1
#
_cell.length_a   1.000
_cell.length_b   1.000
_cell.length_c   1.000
_cell.angle_alpha   90.00
_cell.angle_beta   90.00
_cell.angle_gamma   90.00
#
_symmetry.space_group_name_H-M   'P 1'
#
loop_
_entity.id
_entity.type
_entity.pdbx_description
1 polymer ?
#
loop_
_entity_poly.entity_id
_entity_poly.type
_entity_poly.pdbx_seq_one_letter_code
_entity_poly.pdbx_strand_id
1 'polypeptide(L)' 'MFNFAKTAVLMAAITALFIIVGGMIGGERGMLMALIMAVGMNFFSYWFSDTLVLKMTNAQQVDERSAPE' A
#
# COMPACT_ATOMS: atom_id res chain seq x y z
N MET A 1 -14.23 14.56 -10.93
CA MET A 1 -14.50 13.28 -11.64
C MET A 1 -13.28 12.72 -12.37
N PHE A 2 -12.41 13.54 -12.98
CA PHE A 2 -11.20 13.06 -13.68
C PHE A 2 -10.16 12.37 -12.77
N ASN A 3 -10.12 12.72 -11.49
CA ASN A 3 -9.19 12.11 -10.52
C ASN A 3 -9.50 10.64 -10.25
N PHE A 4 -10.79 10.25 -10.19
CA PHE A 4 -11.16 8.84 -10.04
C PHE A 4 -10.71 8.00 -11.24
N ALA A 5 -10.79 8.55 -12.45
CA ALA A 5 -10.29 7.87 -13.65
C ALA A 5 -8.76 7.69 -13.60
N LYS A 6 -8.00 8.74 -13.21
CA LYS A 6 -6.54 8.63 -13.02
C LYS A 6 -6.18 7.63 -11.94
N THR A 7 -6.87 7.65 -10.80
CA THR A 7 -6.67 6.69 -9.71
C THR A 7 -7.00 5.28 -10.16
N ALA A 8 -8.10 5.05 -10.87
CA ALA A 8 -8.46 3.73 -11.39
C ALA A 8 -7.41 3.20 -12.38
N VAL A 9 -6.92 4.05 -13.29
CA VAL A 9 -5.86 3.69 -14.23
C VAL A 9 -4.56 3.37 -13.50
N LEU A 10 -4.18 4.17 -12.50
CA LEU A 10 -2.97 3.94 -11.72
C LEU A 10 -3.06 2.62 -10.94
N MET A 11 -4.19 2.36 -10.29
CA MET A 11 -4.45 1.11 -9.57
C MET A 11 -4.40 -0.08 -10.53
N ALA A 12 -5.08 0.01 -11.68
CA ALA A 12 -5.05 -1.05 -12.70
C ALA A 12 -3.64 -1.31 -13.23
N ALA A 13 -2.85 -0.26 -13.47
CA ALA A 13 -1.46 -0.38 -13.92
C ALA A 13 -0.57 -1.05 -12.86
N ILE A 14 -0.70 -0.67 -11.59
CA ILE A 14 0.02 -1.29 -10.48
C ILE A 14 -0.38 -2.75 -10.33
N THR A 15 -1.69 -3.06 -10.39
CA THR A 15 -2.17 -4.46 -10.34
C THR A 15 -1.62 -5.30 -11.50
N ALA A 16 -1.63 -4.77 -12.72
CA ALA A 16 -1.07 -5.45 -13.88
C ALA A 16 0.44 -5.70 -13.73
N LEU A 17 1.18 -4.71 -13.22
CA LEU A 17 2.61 -4.85 -12.92
C LEU A 17 2.87 -6.01 -11.94
N PHE A 18 2.11 -6.07 -10.85
CA PHE A 18 2.23 -7.14 -9.85
C PHE A 18 1.96 -8.52 -10.44
N ILE A 19 0.94 -8.65 -11.31
CA ILE A 19 0.61 -9.91 -11.99
C ILE A 19 1.73 -10.34 -12.94
N ILE A 20 2.24 -9.41 -13.77
CA ILE A 20 3.31 -9.70 -14.73
C ILE A 20 4.60 -10.12 -13.99
N VAL A 21 5.01 -9.36 -12.98
CA VAL A 21 6.22 -9.67 -12.20
C VAL A 21 6.04 -10.98 -11.42
N GLY A 22 4.89 -11.21 -10.80
CA GLY A 22 4.60 -12.46 -10.10
C GLY A 22 4.58 -13.68 -11.03
N GLY A 23 4.04 -13.52 -12.24
CA GLY A 23 4.06 -14.53 -13.29
C GLY A 23 5.46 -14.81 -13.84
N MET A 24 6.29 -13.78 -14.00
CA MET A 24 7.69 -13.95 -14.45
C MET A 24 8.56 -14.66 -13.42
N ILE A 25 8.34 -14.41 -12.13
CA ILE A 25 9.18 -14.98 -11.05
C ILE A 25 8.79 -16.44 -10.74
N GLY A 26 7.51 -16.80 -10.80
CA GLY A 26 7.05 -18.11 -10.32
C GLY A 26 5.91 -18.75 -11.10
N GLY A 27 5.57 -18.25 -12.30
CA GLY A 27 4.46 -18.75 -13.10
C GLY A 27 3.13 -18.72 -12.33
N GLU A 28 2.33 -19.78 -12.45
CA GLU A 28 1.02 -19.90 -11.80
C GLU A 28 1.11 -19.88 -10.26
N ARG A 29 2.12 -20.53 -9.69
CA ARG A 29 2.35 -20.52 -8.23
C ARG A 29 2.85 -19.15 -7.74
N GLY A 30 3.65 -18.47 -8.56
CA GLY A 30 4.10 -17.10 -8.29
C GLY A 30 2.95 -16.11 -8.24
N MET A 31 1.96 -16.24 -9.13
CA MET A 31 0.74 -15.43 -9.09
C MET A 31 -0.07 -15.68 -7.81
N LEU A 32 -0.24 -16.95 -7.39
CA LEU A 32 -0.96 -17.27 -6.15
C LEU A 32 -0.25 -16.71 -4.90
N MET A 33 1.07 -16.84 -4.84
CA MET A 33 1.89 -16.29 -3.75
C MET A 33 1.88 -14.76 -3.74
N ALA A 34 1.93 -14.12 -4.91
CA ALA A 34 1.80 -12.67 -5.03
C ALA A 34 0.42 -12.18 -4.57
N LEU A 35 -0.65 -12.94 -4.84
CA LEU A 35 -2.00 -12.61 -4.41
C LEU A 35 -2.15 -12.74 -2.88
N ILE A 36 -1.61 -13.81 -2.29
CA ILE A 36 -1.56 -13.98 -0.82
C ILE A 36 -0.75 -12.85 -0.18
N MET A 37 0.41 -12.52 -0.75
CA MET A 37 1.25 -11.42 -0.27
C MET A 37 0.54 -10.07 -0.39
N ALA A 38 -0.16 -9.81 -1.50
CA ALA A 38 -0.91 -8.59 -1.71
C ALA A 38 -2.05 -8.44 -0.70
N VAL A 39 -2.80 -9.52 -0.42
CA VAL A 39 -3.82 -9.53 0.63
C VAL A 39 -3.18 -9.29 2.00
N GLY A 40 -2.11 -10.01 2.33
CA GLY A 40 -1.38 -9.83 3.59
C GLY A 40 -0.86 -8.40 3.77
N MET A 41 -0.33 -7.80 2.70
CA MET A 41 0.15 -6.42 2.70
C MET A 41 -1.01 -5.42 2.83
N ASN A 42 -2.16 -5.70 2.24
CA ASN A 42 -3.35 -4.84 2.36
C ASN A 42 -3.90 -4.86 3.79
N PHE A 43 -4.00 -6.04 4.41
CA PHE A 43 -4.38 -6.20 5.82
C PHE A 43 -3.36 -5.54 6.76
N PHE A 44 -2.07 -5.76 6.54
CA PHE A 44 -1.02 -5.16 7.34
C PHE A 44 -1.01 -3.64 7.22
N SER A 45 -1.16 -3.11 6.00
CA SER A 45 -1.22 -1.67 5.75
C SER A 45 -2.48 -1.03 6.32
N TYR A 46 -3.58 -1.76 6.45
CA TYR A 46 -4.79 -1.27 7.11
C TYR A 46 -4.60 -1.17 8.63
N TRP A 47 -3.98 -2.19 9.25
CA TRP A 47 -3.81 -2.24 10.71
C TRP A 47 -2.63 -1.43 11.24
N PHE A 48 -1.52 -1.37 10.51
CA PHE A 48 -0.30 -0.65 10.90
C PHE A 48 -0.15 0.68 10.16
N SER A 49 -1.20 1.14 9.49
CA SER A 49 -1.21 2.37 8.69
C SER A 49 -0.74 3.58 9.50
N ASP A 50 -1.23 3.67 10.73
CA ASP A 50 -0.94 4.74 11.69
C ASP A 50 0.56 4.86 11.96
N THR A 51 1.21 3.76 12.29
CA THR A 51 2.63 3.71 12.66
C THR A 51 3.52 3.87 11.43
N LEU A 52 3.08 3.36 10.26
CA LEU A 52 3.75 3.54 8.98
C LEU A 52 3.75 5.00 8.56
N VAL A 53 2.60 5.68 8.66
CA VAL A 53 2.50 7.09 8.27
C VAL A 53 3.36 7.96 9.20
N LEU A 54 3.33 7.71 10.51
CA LEU A 54 4.15 8.44 11.49
C LEU A 54 5.65 8.28 11.23
N LYS A 55 6.09 7.08 10.85
CA LYS A 55 7.49 6.82 10.46
C LYS A 55 7.87 7.48 9.14
N MET A 56 6.97 7.48 8.15
CA MET A 56 7.20 8.11 6.84
C MET A 56 7.25 9.64 6.93
N THR A 57 6.44 10.24 7.80
CA THR A 57 6.43 11.70 8.04
C THR A 57 7.47 12.15 9.06
N ASN A 58 8.25 11.21 9.61
CA ASN A 58 9.22 11.47 10.70
C ASN A 58 8.55 12.23 11.86
N ALA A 59 7.32 11.81 12.19
CA ALA A 59 6.48 12.50 13.15
C ALA A 59 7.14 12.52 14.53
N GLN A 60 7.34 13.72 15.06
CA GLN A 60 7.76 13.90 16.45
C GLN A 60 6.55 13.81 17.36
N GLN A 61 6.68 13.13 18.51
CA GLN A 61 5.62 13.10 19.52
C GLN A 61 5.39 14.53 20.04
N VAL A 62 4.19 15.05 19.82
CA VAL A 62 3.76 16.36 20.29
C VAL A 62 3.12 16.15 21.66
N ASP A 63 3.71 16.75 22.70
CA ASP A 63 3.14 16.77 24.06
C ASP A 63 2.06 17.87 24.17
N GLU A 64 1.19 17.77 25.18
CA GLU A 64 0.01 18.64 25.40
C GLU A 64 0.36 20.13 25.59
N ARG A 65 1.64 20.46 25.75
CA ARG A 65 2.18 21.83 25.81
C ARG A 65 2.55 22.44 24.46
N SER A 66 2.61 21.63 23.41
CA SER A 66 3.15 22.01 22.10
C SER A 66 2.08 22.40 21.07
N ALA A 67 0.79 22.29 21.44
CA ALA A 67 -0.34 22.75 20.64
C ALA A 67 -1.40 23.42 21.55
N PRO A 68 -1.25 24.71 21.90
CA PRO A 68 -2.42 25.53 22.19
C PRO A 68 -3.11 25.84 20.85
N GLU A 69 -4.44 25.69 20.82
CA GLU A 69 -5.37 25.94 19.69
C GLU A 69 -5.46 24.84 18.60
#